data_AF-A0A950T646-F1
#
_entry.id   AF-A0A950T646-F1
#
_cell.length_a   1.000
_cell.length_b   1.000
_cell.length_c   1.000
_cell.angle_alpha   90.00
_cell.angle_beta   90.00
_cell.angle_gamma   90.00
#
_symmetry.space_group_name_H-M   'P 1'
#
loop_
_entity.id
_entity.type
_entity.pdbx_description
1 polymer ?
#
loop_
_entity_poly.entity_id
_entity_poly.type
_entity_poly.pdbx_seq_one_letter_code
_entity_poly.pdbx_strand_id
1 'polypeptide(L)'
;MSDRSFRLFNPSTLFNWRKYIAPFRSPHTILKVLTYLFPLFVSVRWLTSRSFGSYEIKKEILSSAMPIIFTRSETTRLSICLKLWKRYDDFCNIKDKDAYIDHLLDGLKFNKVFAPGVYLGIAPIVIDENLKESKKLSRGWLIKKYPKKEDILNTDVKEYVLVMRELDEKWRLDDQLKDKLDTRLGMEFLASEIVRMHKKVIAMHKKRKKVPGSIGTGQDILSKLYSNIDLFNEALDHLAKYYPDVERDVERHRSLADFMKRAGEACKAFFDARFKNGHIKRCHGDLKLTNLWLLEKPLNFGYWSFSKRLFALDCVDFNREFCHIDTLSDIAMLAIDIEMHLAHHLDAEQTEQLTQHFLSYYLSKSEKNREMASLLLAYYMTEKAMVRASMCALYDGQMESGKEYLAVAHRHANELEKLLMVQKAASFSSREMTTSRCST
;
A
#
# COMPACT_ATOMS: atom_id res chain seq x y z
N MET A 1 1.02 56.04 -4.22
CA MET A 1 0.99 56.85 -5.46
C MET A 1 1.52 55.96 -6.57
N SER A 2 0.59 55.26 -7.24
CA SER A 2 0.15 55.51 -8.64
C SER A 2 1.05 54.76 -9.63
N ASP A 3 0.76 53.52 -10.03
CA ASP A 3 -0.34 53.03 -10.88
C ASP A 3 -0.13 53.29 -12.40
N ARG A 4 -0.60 52.32 -13.20
CA ARG A 4 -0.60 52.12 -14.68
C ARG A 4 0.55 51.26 -15.23
N SER A 5 0.34 50.24 -16.08
CA SER A 5 -0.87 49.65 -16.66
C SER A 5 -0.46 48.40 -17.47
N PHE A 6 -1.31 47.37 -17.45
CA PHE A 6 -1.31 46.21 -18.35
C PHE A 6 -1.27 46.59 -19.84
N ARG A 7 -0.61 45.77 -20.68
CA ARG A 7 -1.11 45.37 -22.01
C ARG A 7 -0.51 44.04 -22.48
N LEU A 8 -1.42 43.15 -22.83
CA LEU A 8 -1.24 41.87 -23.52
C LEU A 8 -0.65 42.06 -24.92
N PHE A 9 0.21 41.14 -25.37
CA PHE A 9 0.37 40.86 -26.80
C PHE A 9 0.33 39.35 -27.05
N ASN A 10 -0.59 38.98 -27.93
CA ASN A 10 -0.94 37.65 -28.43
C ASN A 10 -0.24 37.44 -29.81
N PRO A 11 -0.44 36.33 -30.55
CA PRO A 11 0.61 35.40 -30.98
C PRO A 11 0.82 35.43 -32.51
N SER A 12 2.00 35.71 -33.03
CA SER A 12 2.27 35.48 -34.47
C SER A 12 3.75 35.55 -34.83
N THR A 13 4.44 34.43 -34.64
CA THR A 13 5.60 34.10 -35.49
C THR A 13 5.33 32.74 -36.12
N LEU A 14 4.32 32.71 -36.99
CA LEU A 14 4.15 31.67 -38.00
C LEU A 14 5.24 31.90 -39.06
N PHE A 15 6.27 31.06 -38.99
CA PHE A 15 7.25 30.91 -40.06
C PHE A 15 6.51 30.54 -41.35
N ASN A 16 6.72 31.34 -42.38
CA ASN A 16 5.89 31.42 -43.58
C ASN A 16 6.30 30.32 -44.59
N TRP A 17 5.75 29.11 -44.47
CA TRP A 17 6.02 27.96 -45.36
C TRP A 17 5.40 28.08 -46.78
N ARG A 18 4.68 29.17 -47.08
CA ARG A 18 3.95 29.34 -48.35
C ARG A 18 4.79 29.82 -49.54
N LYS A 19 6.12 29.90 -49.43
CA LYS A 19 7.00 30.24 -50.56
C LYS A 19 7.61 29.03 -51.30
N TYR A 20 7.27 27.79 -50.92
CA TYR A 20 7.85 26.59 -51.56
C TYR A 20 6.83 25.63 -52.20
N ILE A 21 5.59 26.06 -52.45
CA ILE A 21 4.58 25.17 -53.05
C ILE A 21 3.87 25.83 -54.23
N ALA A 22 4.33 25.51 -55.44
CA ALA A 22 3.53 25.13 -56.61
C ALA A 22 4.45 24.91 -57.85
N PRO A 23 4.10 24.09 -58.86
CA PRO A 23 3.27 22.88 -58.84
C PRO A 23 3.91 21.72 -59.63
N PHE A 24 4.04 20.52 -59.04
CA PHE A 24 4.26 19.31 -59.85
C PHE A 24 2.90 18.64 -60.14
N ARG A 25 2.34 18.97 -61.31
CA ARG A 25 1.22 18.24 -61.92
C ARG A 25 1.76 17.00 -62.62
N SER A 26 1.67 15.84 -61.97
CA SER A 26 1.73 14.52 -62.63
C SER A 26 1.28 13.43 -61.64
N PRO A 27 0.26 12.60 -61.97
CA PRO A 27 -0.18 11.50 -61.12
C PRO A 27 0.88 10.41 -60.89
N HIS A 28 1.96 10.38 -61.69
CA HIS A 28 2.97 9.33 -61.63
C HIS A 28 4.12 9.59 -60.64
N THR A 29 4.25 10.80 -60.08
CA THR A 29 5.31 11.11 -59.11
C THR A 29 4.88 10.81 -57.66
N ILE A 30 3.58 10.90 -57.35
CA ILE A 30 3.04 10.61 -56.01
C ILE A 30 3.18 9.11 -55.66
N LEU A 31 3.03 8.22 -56.66
CA LEU A 31 3.18 6.78 -56.44
C LEU A 31 4.64 6.35 -56.28
N LYS A 32 5.60 7.09 -56.84
CA LYS A 32 7.05 6.84 -56.69
C LYS A 32 7.59 7.34 -55.34
N VAL A 33 7.07 8.45 -54.79
CA VAL A 33 7.46 8.90 -53.44
C VAL A 33 6.90 7.98 -52.35
N LEU A 34 5.71 7.41 -52.55
CA LEU A 34 5.13 6.42 -51.63
C LEU A 34 5.86 5.07 -51.65
N THR A 35 6.45 4.65 -52.77
CA THR A 35 7.25 3.42 -52.86
C THR A 35 8.65 3.55 -52.26
N TYR A 36 9.23 4.76 -52.20
CA TYR A 36 10.51 5.01 -51.52
C TYR A 36 10.38 5.34 -50.03
N LEU A 37 9.19 5.71 -49.54
CA LEU A 37 8.90 5.91 -48.11
C LEU A 37 8.30 4.68 -47.42
N PHE A 38 7.83 3.68 -48.18
CA PHE A 38 7.35 2.42 -47.62
C PHE A 38 8.45 1.61 -46.89
N PRO A 39 9.71 1.54 -47.37
CA PRO A 39 10.78 0.91 -46.62
C PRO A 39 11.15 1.69 -45.36
N LEU A 40 10.91 3.01 -45.31
CA LEU A 40 11.14 3.85 -44.14
C LEU A 40 10.03 3.70 -43.08
N PHE A 41 8.77 3.50 -43.47
CA PHE A 41 7.70 3.18 -42.51
C PHE A 41 7.77 1.73 -42.01
N VAL A 42 8.19 0.78 -42.85
CA VAL A 42 8.42 -0.60 -42.41
C VAL A 42 9.69 -0.71 -41.56
N SER A 43 10.75 0.05 -41.84
CA SER A 43 11.96 0.07 -40.99
C SER A 43 11.79 0.88 -39.69
N VAL A 44 10.92 1.89 -39.63
CA VAL A 44 10.54 2.53 -38.35
C VAL A 44 9.65 1.59 -37.51
N ARG A 45 8.78 0.79 -38.14
CA ARG A 45 7.98 -0.23 -37.45
C ARG A 45 8.82 -1.44 -37.00
N TRP A 46 9.91 -1.75 -37.73
CA TRP A 46 10.95 -2.68 -37.30
C TRP A 46 11.94 -2.09 -36.28
N LEU A 47 12.05 -0.77 -36.14
CA LEU A 47 12.76 -0.12 -35.02
C LEU A 47 11.90 -0.04 -33.75
N THR A 48 10.59 -0.30 -33.85
CA THR A 48 9.72 -0.50 -32.68
C THR A 48 9.68 -1.93 -32.16
N SER A 49 10.35 -2.90 -32.82
CA SER A 49 10.87 -4.06 -32.09
C SER A 49 12.07 -3.58 -31.27
N ARG A 50 11.80 -2.78 -30.23
CA ARG A 50 12.75 -2.53 -29.14
C ARG A 50 13.26 -3.89 -28.74
N SER A 51 14.52 -4.21 -29.00
CA SER A 51 15.12 -5.47 -28.62
C SER A 51 14.86 -5.68 -27.13
N PHE A 52 13.93 -6.57 -26.79
CA PHE A 52 13.72 -6.97 -25.41
C PHE A 52 14.99 -7.72 -25.02
N GLY A 53 15.71 -7.21 -24.02
CA GLY A 53 16.85 -7.95 -23.47
C GLY A 53 16.34 -9.26 -22.87
N SER A 54 17.15 -10.32 -22.95
CA SER A 54 16.83 -11.61 -22.37
C SER A 54 17.49 -11.72 -21.00
N TYR A 55 16.67 -11.80 -19.97
CA TYR A 55 17.12 -11.77 -18.58
C TYR A 55 17.01 -13.17 -17.99
N GLU A 56 18.12 -13.65 -17.42
CA GLU A 56 18.12 -14.89 -16.64
C GLU A 56 17.37 -14.68 -15.33
N ILE A 57 16.49 -15.62 -15.01
CA ILE A 57 15.75 -15.65 -13.77
C ILE A 57 16.57 -16.34 -12.69
N LYS A 58 16.92 -15.60 -11.64
CA LYS A 58 17.73 -16.11 -10.53
C LYS A 58 16.89 -16.75 -9.43
N LYS A 59 15.78 -16.10 -9.11
CA LYS A 59 14.84 -16.48 -8.05
C LYS A 59 13.47 -15.95 -8.43
N GLU A 60 12.43 -16.70 -8.08
CA GLU A 60 11.05 -16.29 -8.19
C GLU A 60 10.39 -16.40 -6.82
N ILE A 61 9.65 -15.37 -6.45
CA ILE A 61 8.66 -15.45 -5.37
C ILE A 61 7.30 -15.51 -6.06
N LEU A 62 6.75 -16.71 -6.11
CA LEU A 62 5.45 -16.99 -6.70
C LEU A 62 4.39 -16.81 -5.61
N SER A 63 3.84 -15.61 -5.51
CA SER A 63 2.57 -15.39 -4.81
C SER A 63 1.42 -15.56 -5.81
N SER A 64 0.29 -16.07 -5.32
CA SER A 64 -0.99 -16.06 -6.04
C SER A 64 -1.35 -14.65 -6.54
N ALA A 65 -0.96 -13.62 -5.76
CA ALA A 65 -1.29 -12.23 -6.01
C ALA A 65 -0.31 -11.48 -6.92
N MET A 66 0.99 -11.53 -6.63
CA MET A 66 2.00 -10.74 -7.35
C MET A 66 3.34 -11.48 -7.45
N PRO A 67 3.68 -12.06 -8.60
CA PRO A 67 4.99 -12.65 -8.81
C PRO A 67 6.10 -11.60 -8.74
N ILE A 68 7.17 -11.92 -8.01
CA ILE A 68 8.40 -11.13 -8.01
C ILE A 68 9.51 -11.97 -8.63
N ILE A 69 10.15 -11.43 -9.66
CA ILE A 69 11.24 -12.10 -10.37
C ILE A 69 12.55 -11.36 -10.10
N PHE A 70 13.56 -12.09 -9.63
CA PHE A 70 14.89 -11.55 -9.36
C PHE A 70 15.81 -11.80 -10.54
N THR A 71 16.50 -10.74 -10.98
CA THR A 71 17.42 -10.78 -12.12
C THR A 71 18.50 -9.70 -11.98
N ARG A 72 19.26 -9.41 -13.04
CA ARG A 72 20.28 -8.35 -13.07
C ARG A 72 20.05 -7.39 -14.24
N SER A 73 20.40 -6.12 -14.02
CA SER A 73 20.49 -5.13 -15.11
C SER A 73 21.62 -5.50 -16.06
N GLU A 74 21.34 -5.59 -17.37
CA GLU A 74 22.39 -5.83 -18.38
C GLU A 74 23.40 -4.67 -18.44
N THR A 75 22.92 -3.42 -18.29
CA THR A 75 23.74 -2.21 -18.40
C THR A 75 24.61 -1.98 -17.16
N THR A 76 24.06 -2.15 -15.96
CA THR A 76 24.76 -1.81 -14.71
C THR A 76 25.28 -3.02 -13.95
N ARG A 77 24.88 -4.23 -14.36
CA ARG A 77 25.11 -5.51 -13.66
C ARG A 77 24.56 -5.58 -12.24
N LEU A 78 23.88 -4.53 -11.78
CA LEU A 78 23.23 -4.48 -10.47
C LEU A 78 22.04 -5.44 -10.41
N SER A 79 21.85 -6.00 -9.22
CA SER A 79 20.75 -6.86 -8.87
C SER A 79 19.43 -6.08 -8.81
N ILE A 80 18.40 -6.60 -9.48
CA ILE A 80 17.08 -5.97 -9.61
C ILE A 80 15.97 -7.01 -9.39
N CYS A 81 14.82 -6.54 -8.95
CA CYS A 81 13.59 -7.33 -8.94
C CYS A 81 12.53 -6.70 -9.85
N LEU A 82 11.75 -7.56 -10.49
CA LEU A 82 10.63 -7.21 -11.35
C LEU A 82 9.36 -7.61 -10.62
N LYS A 83 8.55 -6.63 -10.24
CA LYS A 83 7.25 -6.86 -9.62
C LYS A 83 6.18 -6.84 -10.70
N LEU A 84 5.55 -7.99 -10.92
CA LEU A 84 4.47 -8.14 -11.88
C LEU A 84 3.16 -7.76 -11.23
N TRP A 85 2.46 -6.83 -11.86
CA TRP A 85 1.09 -6.54 -11.51
C TRP A 85 0.20 -7.41 -12.40
N LYS A 86 -0.16 -8.62 -11.93
CA LYS A 86 -1.04 -9.52 -12.68
C LYS A 86 -2.39 -8.84 -12.95
N ARG A 87 -3.01 -9.16 -14.10
CA ARG A 87 -4.43 -8.88 -14.35
C ARG A 87 -5.23 -9.63 -13.29
N TYR A 88 -5.73 -8.90 -12.31
CA TYR A 88 -6.53 -9.44 -11.23
C TYR A 88 -7.99 -9.37 -11.65
N ASP A 89 -8.57 -10.50 -12.10
CA ASP A 89 -10.01 -10.57 -12.37
C ASP A 89 -10.83 -10.81 -11.07
N ASP A 90 -10.20 -11.20 -9.94
CA ASP A 90 -10.93 -11.63 -8.73
C ASP A 90 -11.01 -10.61 -7.56
N PHE A 91 -10.16 -9.57 -7.52
CA PHE A 91 -10.14 -8.61 -6.38
C PHE A 91 -10.36 -7.15 -6.75
N CYS A 92 -10.18 -6.81 -8.03
CA CYS A 92 -10.46 -5.48 -8.58
C CYS A 92 -10.90 -5.69 -10.02
N ASN A 93 -12.15 -5.41 -10.33
CA ASN A 93 -12.77 -5.66 -11.65
C ASN A 93 -12.18 -4.74 -12.76
N ILE A 94 -10.88 -4.83 -13.02
CA ILE A 94 -10.15 -3.97 -13.96
C ILE A 94 -10.10 -4.68 -15.31
N LYS A 95 -11.26 -4.73 -15.96
CA LYS A 95 -11.37 -5.04 -17.39
C LYS A 95 -10.83 -3.91 -18.28
N ASP A 96 -10.44 -2.79 -17.67
CA ASP A 96 -10.03 -1.56 -18.35
C ASP A 96 -8.50 -1.35 -18.30
N LYS A 97 -7.86 -1.35 -19.49
CA LYS A 97 -6.43 -1.08 -19.67
C LYS A 97 -6.05 0.30 -19.12
N ASP A 98 -6.94 1.28 -19.20
CA ASP A 98 -6.70 2.63 -18.72
C ASP A 98 -6.54 2.68 -17.20
N ALA A 99 -7.47 2.05 -16.48
CA ALA A 99 -7.43 1.97 -15.03
C ALA A 99 -6.19 1.21 -14.54
N TYR A 100 -5.83 0.10 -15.19
CA TYR A 100 -4.59 -0.64 -14.90
C TYR A 100 -3.34 0.27 -14.97
N ILE A 101 -3.23 1.08 -16.03
CA ILE A 101 -2.10 2.00 -16.21
C ILE A 101 -2.12 3.11 -15.14
N ASP A 102 -3.29 3.63 -14.80
CA ASP A 102 -3.42 4.64 -13.75
C ASP A 102 -2.96 4.10 -12.38
N HIS A 103 -3.29 2.84 -12.05
CA HIS A 103 -2.77 2.17 -10.86
C HIS A 103 -1.26 1.96 -10.94
N LEU A 104 -0.74 1.48 -12.08
CA LEU A 104 0.70 1.31 -12.32
C LEU A 104 1.50 2.58 -12.04
N LEU A 105 1.02 3.70 -12.56
CA LEU A 105 1.66 5.01 -12.42
C LEU A 105 1.52 5.57 -11.01
N ASP A 106 0.34 5.50 -10.40
CA ASP A 106 0.12 6.03 -9.06
C ASP A 106 0.86 5.19 -8.00
N GLY A 107 0.94 3.88 -8.21
CA GLY A 107 1.72 2.95 -7.40
C GLY A 107 3.21 3.22 -7.43
N LEU A 108 3.79 3.34 -8.64
CA LEU A 108 5.19 3.77 -8.80
C LEU A 108 5.45 5.11 -8.09
N LYS A 109 4.55 6.08 -8.28
CA LYS A 109 4.69 7.42 -7.71
C LYS A 109 4.65 7.39 -6.18
N PHE A 110 3.69 6.66 -5.61
CA PHE A 110 3.48 6.63 -4.17
C PHE A 110 4.59 5.86 -3.46
N ASN A 111 4.93 4.67 -3.93
CA ASN A 111 6.00 3.85 -3.35
C ASN A 111 7.38 4.55 -3.41
N LYS A 112 7.68 5.32 -4.47
CA LYS A 112 8.90 6.16 -4.54
C LYS A 112 9.02 7.19 -3.41
N VAL A 113 7.91 7.59 -2.78
CA VAL A 113 7.94 8.56 -1.67
C VAL A 113 8.49 7.92 -0.39
N PHE A 114 8.15 6.66 -0.15
CA PHE A 114 8.50 5.94 1.08
C PHE A 114 9.75 5.06 0.93
N ALA A 115 10.06 4.63 -0.30
CA ALA A 115 11.28 3.89 -0.66
C ALA A 115 12.04 4.59 -1.81
N PRO A 116 12.60 5.80 -1.57
CA PRO A 116 13.32 6.53 -2.60
C PRO A 116 14.53 5.74 -3.10
N GLY A 117 14.68 5.64 -4.42
CA GLY A 117 15.78 4.94 -5.06
C GLY A 117 15.59 3.42 -5.22
N VAL A 118 14.61 2.82 -4.55
CA VAL A 118 14.25 1.40 -4.69
C VAL A 118 13.49 1.17 -5.99
N TYR A 119 12.38 1.88 -6.20
CA TYR A 119 11.58 1.78 -7.42
C TYR A 119 12.26 2.57 -8.54
N LEU A 120 12.80 1.87 -9.55
CA LEU A 120 13.56 2.46 -10.64
C LEU A 120 12.62 3.04 -11.71
N GLY A 121 11.61 2.29 -12.12
CA GLY A 121 10.64 2.73 -13.13
C GLY A 121 9.71 1.60 -13.57
N ILE A 122 9.05 1.82 -14.70
CA ILE A 122 8.19 0.83 -15.36
C ILE A 122 8.90 0.34 -16.61
N ALA A 123 8.81 -0.95 -16.93
CA ALA A 123 9.27 -1.50 -18.20
C ALA A 123 8.20 -2.40 -18.82
N PRO A 124 8.09 -2.43 -20.17
CA PRO A 124 7.32 -3.47 -20.84
C PRO A 124 7.99 -4.83 -20.62
N ILE A 125 7.17 -5.86 -20.42
CA ILE A 125 7.62 -7.26 -20.34
C ILE A 125 6.88 -8.09 -21.38
N VAL A 126 7.58 -9.07 -21.93
CA VAL A 126 6.99 -10.16 -22.71
C VAL A 126 7.32 -11.43 -21.95
N ILE A 127 6.27 -12.02 -21.40
CA ILE A 127 6.34 -13.31 -20.72
C ILE A 127 6.15 -14.38 -21.80
N ASP A 128 7.15 -15.24 -21.97
CA ASP A 128 7.01 -16.43 -22.80
C ASP A 128 6.05 -17.41 -22.13
N GLU A 129 5.11 -18.00 -22.88
CA GLU A 129 4.17 -19.00 -22.36
C GLU A 129 4.91 -20.22 -21.76
N ASN A 130 6.16 -20.45 -22.18
CA ASN A 130 7.04 -21.52 -21.69
C ASN A 130 8.07 -21.07 -20.63
N LEU A 131 7.78 -20.03 -19.82
CA LEU A 131 8.64 -19.54 -18.73
C LEU A 131 9.28 -20.65 -17.86
N LYS A 132 8.54 -21.73 -17.59
CA LYS A 132 8.99 -22.85 -16.74
C LYS A 132 10.19 -23.61 -17.30
N GLU A 133 10.35 -23.66 -18.62
CA GLU A 133 11.43 -24.39 -19.28
C GLU A 133 12.62 -23.48 -19.62
N SER A 134 12.36 -22.23 -20.00
CA SER A 134 13.41 -21.33 -20.51
C SER A 134 14.20 -20.61 -19.40
N LYS A 135 13.62 -20.42 -18.21
CA LYS A 135 14.16 -19.55 -17.12
C LYS A 135 14.61 -18.17 -17.61
N LYS A 136 14.02 -17.69 -18.70
CA LYS A 136 14.38 -16.43 -19.36
C LYS A 136 13.13 -15.59 -19.52
N LEU A 137 13.24 -14.30 -19.22
CA LEU A 137 12.20 -13.31 -19.50
C LEU A 137 12.71 -12.27 -20.47
N SER A 138 11.78 -11.73 -21.27
CA SER A 138 12.07 -10.65 -22.21
C SER A 138 11.56 -9.33 -21.63
N ARG A 139 12.46 -8.38 -21.37
CA ARG A 139 12.09 -7.06 -20.81
C ARG A 139 12.66 -5.92 -21.66
N GLY A 140 11.82 -4.93 -21.96
CA GLY A 140 12.25 -3.73 -22.68
C GLY A 140 12.89 -2.68 -21.77
N TRP A 141 13.24 -1.53 -22.33
CA TRP A 141 13.84 -0.42 -21.59
C TRP A 141 12.87 0.22 -20.58
N LEU A 142 13.42 0.89 -19.55
CA LEU A 142 12.61 1.69 -18.63
C LEU A 142 11.89 2.82 -19.38
N ILE A 143 10.59 2.98 -19.12
CA ILE A 143 9.74 4.01 -19.71
C ILE A 143 10.00 5.34 -19.00
N LYS A 144 10.99 6.09 -19.50
CA LYS A 144 11.40 7.40 -18.96
C LYS A 144 11.70 7.35 -17.45
N LYS A 145 12.10 8.47 -16.86
CA LYS A 145 12.27 8.58 -15.40
C LYS A 145 10.92 8.75 -14.67
N TYR A 146 10.00 9.44 -15.33
CA TYR A 146 8.64 9.75 -14.87
C TYR A 146 7.66 9.47 -16.01
N PRO A 147 7.19 8.21 -16.15
CA PRO A 147 6.26 7.85 -17.21
C PRO A 147 4.91 8.57 -17.06
N LYS A 148 4.29 8.90 -18.19
CA LYS A 148 2.91 9.36 -18.31
C LYS A 148 2.03 8.27 -18.92
N LYS A 149 0.71 8.42 -18.78
CA LYS A 149 -0.27 7.48 -19.35
C LYS A 149 -0.08 7.31 -20.86
N GLU A 150 0.16 8.40 -21.59
CA GLU A 150 0.42 8.37 -23.04
C GLU A 150 1.66 7.55 -23.44
N ASP A 151 2.65 7.43 -22.56
CA ASP A 151 3.89 6.68 -22.82
C ASP A 151 3.66 5.15 -22.83
N ILE A 152 2.55 4.70 -22.23
CA ILE A 152 2.20 3.30 -22.01
C ILE A 152 1.03 2.89 -22.92
N LEU A 153 0.05 3.77 -23.10
CA LEU A 153 -1.13 3.49 -23.94
C LEU A 153 -0.80 3.28 -25.42
N ASN A 154 0.17 4.02 -25.95
CA ASN A 154 0.53 4.00 -27.37
C ASN A 154 1.44 2.82 -27.77
N THR A 155 1.45 1.73 -27.00
CA THR A 155 2.27 0.55 -27.31
C THR A 155 1.41 -0.71 -27.45
N ASP A 156 1.84 -1.59 -28.36
CA ASP A 156 1.24 -2.92 -28.57
C ASP A 156 1.59 -3.91 -27.43
N VAL A 157 2.34 -3.46 -26.41
CA VAL A 157 2.71 -4.28 -25.26
C VAL A 157 1.52 -4.43 -24.33
N LYS A 158 1.23 -5.68 -23.96
CA LYS A 158 0.11 -6.05 -23.08
C LYS A 158 0.46 -5.98 -21.59
N GLU A 159 1.73 -6.17 -21.24
CA GLU A 159 2.16 -6.32 -19.85
C GLU A 159 3.32 -5.42 -19.46
N TYR A 160 3.29 -4.98 -18.21
CA TYR A 160 4.28 -4.08 -17.64
C TYR A 160 4.70 -4.55 -16.25
N VAL A 161 5.94 -4.23 -15.90
CA VAL A 161 6.52 -4.51 -14.59
C VAL A 161 7.03 -3.26 -13.93
N LEU A 162 6.92 -3.21 -12.61
CA LEU A 162 7.72 -2.30 -11.80
C LEU A 162 9.13 -2.87 -11.67
N VAL A 163 10.12 -2.10 -12.11
CA VAL A 163 11.52 -2.46 -11.95
C VAL A 163 12.03 -1.83 -10.67
N MET A 164 12.57 -2.65 -9.78
CA MET A 164 13.00 -2.28 -8.45
C MET A 164 14.44 -2.74 -8.23
N ARG A 165 15.16 -2.08 -7.32
CA ARG A 165 16.42 -2.61 -6.80
C ARG A 165 16.12 -3.77 -5.88
N GLU A 166 16.94 -4.81 -6.00
CA GLU A 166 16.98 -5.86 -4.98
C GLU A 166 17.57 -5.28 -3.69
N LEU A 167 16.89 -5.50 -2.57
CA LEU A 167 17.35 -5.14 -1.23
C LEU A 167 17.89 -6.37 -0.52
N ASP A 168 18.83 -6.19 0.41
CA ASP A 168 19.33 -7.28 1.26
C ASP A 168 18.20 -7.72 2.20
N GLU A 169 17.77 -8.98 2.11
CA GLU A 169 16.66 -9.53 2.90
C GLU A 169 16.84 -9.30 4.40
N LYS A 170 18.08 -9.25 4.89
CA LYS A 170 18.38 -8.94 6.31
C LYS A 170 17.89 -7.57 6.73
N TRP A 171 17.62 -6.65 5.82
CA TRP A 171 17.08 -5.33 6.15
C TRP A 171 15.57 -5.36 6.41
N ARG A 172 14.86 -6.44 6.09
CA ARG A 172 13.42 -6.54 6.34
C ARG A 172 13.14 -6.53 7.84
N LEU A 173 12.04 -5.87 8.23
CA LEU A 173 11.85 -5.51 9.63
C LEU A 173 11.50 -6.70 10.53
N ASP A 174 10.90 -7.75 9.99
CA ASP A 174 10.65 -9.03 10.67
C ASP A 174 11.96 -9.73 11.05
N ASP A 175 12.98 -9.65 10.18
CA ASP A 175 14.33 -10.13 10.49
C ASP A 175 15.03 -9.21 11.51
N GLN A 176 14.92 -7.89 11.35
CA GLN A 176 15.56 -6.91 12.24
C GLN A 176 14.89 -6.78 13.62
N LEU A 177 13.66 -7.27 13.78
CA LEU A 177 12.92 -7.12 15.04
C LEU A 177 13.67 -7.82 16.19
N LYS A 178 14.05 -9.09 15.97
CA LYS A 178 14.71 -9.96 16.96
C LYS A 178 16.12 -9.52 17.31
N ASP A 179 16.81 -8.83 16.41
CA ASP A 179 18.21 -8.47 16.59
C ASP A 179 18.40 -7.10 17.26
N LYS A 180 17.52 -6.14 16.95
CA LYS A 180 17.80 -4.71 17.21
C LYS A 180 16.60 -3.88 17.65
N LEU A 181 15.36 -4.35 17.46
CA LEU A 181 14.18 -3.51 17.61
C LEU A 181 13.20 -4.00 18.68
N ASP A 182 13.37 -5.19 19.24
CA ASP A 182 12.69 -5.74 20.42
C ASP A 182 13.05 -5.02 21.75
N THR A 183 13.43 -3.74 21.67
CA THR A 183 13.77 -2.89 22.81
C THR A 183 12.86 -1.67 22.84
N ARG A 184 12.76 -1.01 24.01
CA ARG A 184 11.99 0.25 24.13
C ARG A 184 12.45 1.31 23.12
N LEU A 185 13.76 1.49 22.95
CA LEU A 185 14.32 2.44 21.98
C LEU A 185 14.01 2.05 20.53
N GLY A 186 14.00 0.74 20.22
CA GLY A 186 13.56 0.21 18.93
C GLY A 186 12.11 0.57 18.64
N MET A 187 11.22 0.34 19.60
CA MET A 187 9.80 0.69 19.52
C MET A 187 9.57 2.20 19.35
N GLU A 188 10.32 3.04 20.07
CA GLU A 188 10.27 4.50 19.92
C GLU A 188 10.73 4.97 18.53
N PHE A 189 11.79 4.35 18.01
CA PHE A 189 12.28 4.61 16.66
C PHE A 189 11.21 4.26 15.61
N LEU A 190 10.62 3.06 15.70
CA LEU A 190 9.57 2.61 14.78
C LEU A 190 8.37 3.55 14.84
N ALA A 191 7.86 3.83 16.03
CA ALA A 191 6.72 4.73 16.20
C ALA A 191 7.03 6.12 15.63
N SER A 192 8.23 6.66 15.83
CA SER A 192 8.66 7.94 15.26
C SER A 192 8.67 7.93 13.73
N GLU A 193 9.17 6.86 13.11
CA GLU A 193 9.21 6.72 11.66
C GLU A 193 7.81 6.59 11.05
N ILE A 194 6.90 5.86 11.68
CA ILE A 194 5.51 5.78 11.21
C ILE A 194 4.78 7.12 11.38
N VAL A 195 4.99 7.83 12.50
CA VAL A 195 4.46 9.20 12.66
C VAL A 195 4.98 10.12 11.54
N ARG A 196 6.27 10.02 11.19
CA ARG A 196 6.85 10.77 10.07
C ARG A 196 6.19 10.38 8.74
N MET A 197 5.91 9.10 8.51
CA MET A 197 5.19 8.63 7.33
C MET A 197 3.77 9.21 7.25
N HIS A 198 2.97 9.07 8.31
CA HIS A 198 1.62 9.62 8.39
C HIS A 198 1.59 11.15 8.22
N LYS A 199 2.59 11.88 8.73
CA LYS A 199 2.72 13.33 8.50
C LYS A 199 3.09 13.67 7.05
N LYS A 200 3.96 12.87 6.42
CA LYS A 200 4.35 13.07 5.01
C LYS A 200 3.17 12.91 4.05
N VAL A 201 2.30 11.92 4.32
CA VAL A 201 1.05 11.73 3.59
C VAL A 201 0.16 12.99 3.64
N ILE A 202 0.04 13.65 4.80
CA ILE A 202 -0.73 14.91 4.94
C ILE A 202 -0.21 15.98 3.99
N ALA A 203 1.12 16.16 3.92
CA ALA A 203 1.73 17.16 3.06
C ALA A 203 1.47 16.89 1.57
N MET A 204 1.36 15.62 1.18
CA MET A 204 1.00 15.23 -0.19
C MET A 204 -0.47 15.48 -0.51
N HIS A 205 -1.38 15.25 0.45
CA HIS A 205 -2.82 15.47 0.26
C HIS A 205 -3.22 16.93 0.18
N LYS A 206 -2.51 17.86 0.84
CA LYS A 206 -2.76 19.31 0.65
C LYS A 206 -2.64 19.76 -0.82
N LYS A 207 -1.99 18.96 -1.68
CA LYS A 207 -1.83 19.22 -3.12
C LYS A 207 -2.80 18.41 -4.00
N ARG A 208 -3.62 17.52 -3.45
CA ARG A 208 -4.60 16.68 -4.18
C ARG A 208 -6.04 17.07 -3.78
N LYS A 209 -7.02 16.83 -4.67
CA LYS A 209 -8.45 17.07 -4.39
C LYS A 209 -8.88 16.32 -3.11
N LYS A 210 -9.91 16.85 -2.42
CA LYS A 210 -10.55 16.27 -1.21
C LYS A 210 -10.66 14.74 -1.30
N VAL A 211 -10.54 14.07 -0.15
CA VAL A 211 -10.88 12.64 0.01
C VAL A 211 -12.21 12.38 -0.71
N PRO A 212 -12.31 11.36 -1.59
CA PRO A 212 -13.53 11.09 -2.32
C PRO A 212 -14.64 10.66 -1.36
N GLY A 213 -15.78 11.34 -1.37
CA GLY A 213 -17.03 10.85 -0.75
C GLY A 213 -16.91 10.34 0.68
N SER A 214 -17.88 9.51 1.09
CA SER A 214 -18.07 8.93 2.43
C SER A 214 -16.96 7.97 2.91
N ILE A 215 -15.82 7.87 2.22
CA ILE A 215 -14.73 6.93 2.54
C ILE A 215 -14.10 7.30 3.89
N GLY A 216 -14.09 6.33 4.81
CA GLY A 216 -13.60 6.46 6.18
C GLY A 216 -14.57 7.15 7.14
N THR A 217 -15.82 7.40 6.74
CA THR A 217 -16.89 7.71 7.71
C THR A 217 -17.16 6.51 8.61
N GLY A 218 -17.82 6.72 9.75
CA GLY A 218 -18.22 5.62 10.62
C GLY A 218 -19.08 4.59 9.89
N GLN A 219 -19.96 5.02 8.98
CA GLN A 219 -20.76 4.11 8.17
C GLN A 219 -19.90 3.26 7.20
N ASP A 220 -18.92 3.87 6.54
CA ASP A 220 -18.01 3.17 5.63
C ASP A 220 -17.15 2.14 6.38
N ILE A 221 -16.65 2.49 7.57
CA ILE A 221 -15.90 1.57 8.43
C ILE A 221 -16.74 0.36 8.83
N LEU A 222 -18.01 0.57 9.20
CA LEU A 222 -18.93 -0.53 9.52
C LEU A 222 -19.25 -1.38 8.30
N SER A 223 -19.49 -0.76 7.14
CA SER A 223 -19.71 -1.50 5.89
C SER A 223 -18.54 -2.42 5.57
N LYS A 224 -17.31 -1.94 5.75
CA LYS A 224 -16.08 -2.75 5.54
C LYS A 224 -15.95 -3.87 6.57
N LEU A 225 -16.29 -3.61 7.83
CA LEU A 225 -16.29 -4.64 8.85
C LEU A 225 -17.22 -5.81 8.44
N TYR A 226 -18.41 -5.54 7.93
CA TYR A 226 -19.32 -6.60 7.50
C TYR A 226 -18.71 -7.48 6.40
N SER A 227 -18.08 -6.88 5.38
CA SER A 227 -17.36 -7.64 4.35
C SER A 227 -16.19 -8.45 4.91
N ASN A 228 -15.46 -7.89 5.89
CA ASN A 228 -14.36 -8.60 6.54
C ASN A 228 -14.86 -9.75 7.43
N ILE A 229 -16.06 -9.65 8.01
CA ILE A 229 -16.67 -10.72 8.81
C ILE A 229 -17.02 -11.93 7.94
N ASP A 230 -17.48 -11.72 6.70
CA ASP A 230 -17.75 -12.83 5.78
C ASP A 230 -16.47 -13.62 5.49
N LEU A 231 -15.38 -12.92 5.16
CA LEU A 231 -14.04 -13.52 4.98
C LEU A 231 -13.51 -14.16 6.26
N PHE A 232 -13.82 -13.59 7.42
CA PHE A 232 -13.43 -14.16 8.72
C PHE A 232 -14.16 -15.48 9.00
N ASN A 233 -15.45 -15.55 8.73
CA ASN A 233 -16.21 -16.79 8.90
C ASN A 233 -15.72 -17.89 7.95
N GLU A 234 -15.41 -17.55 6.69
CA GLU A 234 -14.81 -18.50 5.75
C GLU A 234 -13.45 -19.01 6.25
N ALA A 235 -12.63 -18.12 6.81
CA ALA A 235 -11.35 -18.48 7.38
C ALA A 235 -11.48 -19.37 8.62
N LEU A 236 -12.47 -19.13 9.49
CA LEU A 236 -12.76 -20.01 10.62
C LEU A 236 -13.15 -21.42 10.16
N ASP A 237 -14.03 -21.53 9.17
CA ASP A 237 -14.43 -22.81 8.59
C ASP A 237 -13.24 -23.52 7.92
N HIS A 238 -12.32 -22.75 7.33
CA HIS A 238 -11.08 -23.30 6.76
C HIS A 238 -10.12 -23.79 7.86
N LEU A 239 -9.86 -22.98 8.90
CA LEU A 239 -8.99 -23.34 10.03
C LEU A 239 -9.52 -24.54 10.82
N ALA A 240 -10.83 -24.61 11.05
CA ALA A 240 -11.48 -25.71 11.79
C ALA A 240 -11.23 -27.08 11.16
N LYS A 241 -11.05 -27.16 9.84
CA LYS A 241 -10.72 -28.42 9.14
C LYS A 241 -9.34 -28.99 9.51
N TYR A 242 -8.42 -28.13 9.93
CA TYR A 242 -7.02 -28.50 10.23
C TYR A 242 -6.68 -28.42 11.71
N TYR A 243 -7.42 -27.64 12.49
CA TYR A 243 -7.16 -27.40 13.92
C TYR A 243 -8.38 -27.78 14.78
N PRO A 244 -8.37 -28.95 15.44
CA PRO A 244 -9.50 -29.42 16.24
C PRO A 244 -9.88 -28.52 17.42
N ASP A 245 -8.94 -27.71 17.92
CA ASP A 245 -9.23 -26.72 18.96
C ASP A 245 -10.00 -25.52 18.42
N VAL A 246 -9.75 -25.10 17.18
CA VAL A 246 -10.55 -24.07 16.48
C VAL A 246 -11.95 -24.59 16.17
N GLU A 247 -12.08 -25.85 15.76
CA GLU A 247 -13.39 -26.49 15.53
C GLU A 247 -14.22 -26.53 16.83
N ARG A 248 -13.60 -26.95 17.94
CA ARG A 248 -14.24 -27.03 19.26
C ARG A 248 -14.77 -25.67 19.74
N ASP A 249 -14.01 -24.61 19.49
CA ASP A 249 -14.33 -23.24 19.95
C ASP A 249 -14.94 -22.37 18.83
N VAL A 250 -15.41 -22.96 17.72
CA VAL A 250 -15.87 -22.20 16.54
C VAL A 250 -16.96 -21.18 16.86
N GLU A 251 -17.90 -21.53 17.75
CA GLU A 251 -18.98 -20.62 18.15
C GLU A 251 -18.46 -19.42 18.96
N ARG A 252 -17.45 -19.67 19.82
CA ARG A 252 -16.75 -18.58 20.52
C ARG A 252 -16.05 -17.67 19.51
N HIS A 253 -15.43 -18.23 18.49
CA HIS A 253 -14.79 -17.43 17.44
C HIS A 253 -15.81 -16.66 16.59
N ARG A 254 -16.97 -17.22 16.28
CA ARG A 254 -18.06 -16.51 15.58
C ARG A 254 -18.65 -15.38 16.44
N SER A 255 -18.75 -15.58 17.75
CA SER A 255 -19.23 -14.54 18.67
C SER A 255 -18.34 -13.27 18.68
N LEU A 256 -17.06 -13.39 18.30
CA LEU A 256 -16.16 -12.25 18.13
C LEU A 256 -16.65 -11.30 17.02
N ALA A 257 -17.19 -11.84 15.92
CA ALA A 257 -17.74 -11.03 14.84
C ALA A 257 -18.96 -10.21 15.32
N ASP A 258 -19.84 -10.83 16.10
CA ASP A 258 -21.00 -10.14 16.66
C ASP A 258 -20.64 -9.12 17.75
N PHE A 259 -19.60 -9.40 18.53
CA PHE A 259 -18.99 -8.41 19.41
C PHE A 259 -18.46 -7.22 18.62
N MET A 260 -17.71 -7.44 17.54
CA MET A 260 -17.15 -6.38 16.72
C MET A 260 -18.21 -5.51 16.03
N LYS A 261 -19.33 -6.10 15.60
CA LYS A 261 -20.48 -5.32 15.11
C LYS A 261 -21.00 -4.35 16.17
N ARG A 262 -21.27 -4.84 17.39
CA ARG A 262 -21.76 -4.02 18.51
C ARG A 262 -20.74 -2.95 18.94
N ALA A 263 -19.46 -3.33 19.04
CA ALA A 263 -18.37 -2.42 19.37
C ALA A 263 -18.21 -1.33 18.30
N GLY A 264 -18.37 -1.68 17.03
CA GLY A 264 -18.34 -0.75 15.91
C GLY A 264 -19.44 0.30 16.01
N GLU A 265 -20.68 -0.13 16.28
CA GLU A 265 -21.80 0.79 16.48
C GLU A 265 -21.54 1.75 17.66
N ALA A 266 -21.01 1.23 18.78
CA ALA A 266 -20.63 2.06 19.92
C ALA A 266 -19.51 3.08 19.59
N CYS A 267 -18.60 2.73 18.67
CA CYS A 267 -17.49 3.60 18.25
C CYS A 267 -17.84 4.52 17.07
N LYS A 268 -19.01 4.38 16.45
CA LYS A 268 -19.38 5.07 15.19
C LYS A 268 -19.19 6.58 15.25
N ALA A 269 -19.61 7.21 16.34
CA ALA A 269 -19.45 8.65 16.54
C ALA A 269 -17.98 9.09 16.62
N PHE A 270 -17.11 8.25 17.19
CA PHE A 270 -15.67 8.53 17.25
C PHE A 270 -15.01 8.39 15.88
N PHE A 271 -15.40 7.39 15.08
CA PHE A 271 -14.97 7.29 13.68
C PHE A 271 -15.39 8.53 12.88
N ASP A 272 -16.63 8.98 13.01
CA ASP A 272 -17.13 10.19 12.34
C ASP A 272 -16.36 11.44 12.80
N ALA A 273 -15.97 11.52 14.07
CA ALA A 273 -15.11 12.59 14.57
C ALA A 273 -13.71 12.55 13.94
N ARG A 274 -13.12 11.36 13.79
CA ARG A 274 -11.80 11.18 13.16
C ARG A 274 -11.82 11.53 11.67
N PHE A 275 -12.88 11.15 10.97
CA PHE A 275 -13.14 11.59 9.59
C PHE A 275 -13.17 13.11 9.48
N LYS A 276 -14.01 13.77 10.29
CA LYS A 276 -14.13 15.24 10.30
C LYS A 276 -12.82 15.95 10.63
N ASN A 277 -12.00 15.36 11.49
CA ASN A 277 -10.71 15.89 11.90
C ASN A 277 -9.54 15.53 10.94
N GLY A 278 -9.83 14.89 9.80
CA GLY A 278 -8.84 14.63 8.75
C GLY A 278 -7.84 13.51 9.08
N HIS A 279 -8.23 12.56 9.92
CA HIS A 279 -7.40 11.39 10.23
C HIS A 279 -7.47 10.29 9.16
N ILE A 280 -8.50 10.31 8.30
CA ILE A 280 -8.59 9.43 7.13
C ILE A 280 -7.64 9.94 6.05
N LYS A 281 -6.66 9.11 5.71
CA LYS A 281 -5.59 9.46 4.77
C LYS A 281 -5.29 8.24 3.90
N ARG A 282 -4.74 8.49 2.72
CA ARG A 282 -4.01 7.48 1.95
C ARG A 282 -2.77 6.99 2.72
N CYS A 283 -2.98 6.09 3.66
CA CYS A 283 -1.97 5.42 4.47
C CYS A 283 -1.30 4.30 3.67
N HIS A 284 -0.53 3.42 4.34
CA HIS A 284 0.07 2.27 3.67
C HIS A 284 -1.00 1.27 3.22
N GLY A 285 -1.98 0.98 4.07
CA GLY A 285 -3.07 0.05 3.82
C GLY A 285 -2.72 -1.42 4.08
N ASP A 286 -1.44 -1.73 4.30
CA ASP A 286 -0.94 -3.07 4.61
C ASP A 286 0.38 -2.98 5.39
N LEU A 287 0.41 -2.13 6.42
CA LEU A 287 1.62 -1.78 7.16
C LEU A 287 2.07 -2.94 8.06
N LYS A 288 2.87 -3.85 7.51
CA LYS A 288 3.44 -5.02 8.20
C LYS A 288 4.96 -5.01 8.18
N LEU A 289 5.58 -5.73 9.09
CA LEU A 289 7.03 -5.87 9.24
C LEU A 289 7.68 -6.32 7.92
N THR A 290 7.06 -7.25 7.19
CA THR A 290 7.54 -7.75 5.89
C THR A 290 7.51 -6.69 4.78
N ASN A 291 6.70 -5.64 4.93
CA ASN A 291 6.62 -4.49 4.02
C ASN A 291 7.53 -3.33 4.45
N LEU A 292 8.22 -3.46 5.58
CA LEU A 292 9.11 -2.45 6.14
C LEU A 292 10.57 -2.90 6.09
N TRP A 293 11.45 -1.96 5.75
CA TRP A 293 12.87 -2.25 5.50
C TRP A 293 13.75 -1.19 6.18
N LEU A 294 14.66 -1.62 7.03
CA LEU A 294 15.57 -0.79 7.79
C LEU A 294 16.92 -0.67 7.08
N LEU A 295 17.24 0.51 6.55
CA LEU A 295 18.57 0.78 6.01
C LEU A 295 19.53 1.16 7.14
N GLU A 296 20.54 0.33 7.39
CA GLU A 296 21.54 0.58 8.44
C GLU A 296 22.73 1.42 7.98
N LYS A 297 23.04 1.36 6.68
CA LYS A 297 24.11 2.16 6.05
C LYS A 297 23.51 3.02 4.94
N PRO A 298 24.09 4.20 4.67
CA PRO A 298 23.74 4.95 3.48
C PRO A 298 23.95 4.06 2.26
N LEU A 299 22.88 3.72 1.54
CA LEU A 299 23.02 3.29 0.17
C LEU A 299 23.56 4.50 -0.61
N ASN A 300 24.74 4.37 -1.19
CA ASN A 300 25.28 5.39 -2.10
C ASN A 300 24.40 5.44 -3.36
N PHE A 301 23.32 6.22 -3.30
CA PHE A 301 22.51 6.59 -4.46
C PHE A 301 23.17 7.79 -5.16
N GLY A 302 24.39 7.61 -5.68
CA GLY A 302 25.21 8.71 -6.18
C GLY A 302 25.68 9.62 -5.04
N TYR A 303 25.47 10.94 -5.15
CA TYR A 303 25.95 11.96 -4.18
C TYR A 303 25.08 12.13 -2.91
N TRP A 304 24.10 11.25 -2.67
CA TRP A 304 23.21 11.37 -1.51
C TRP A 304 23.47 10.28 -0.47
N SER A 305 23.77 10.71 0.76
CA SER A 305 23.86 9.85 1.95
C SER A 305 22.58 10.02 2.78
N PHE A 306 21.95 8.89 3.14
CA PHE A 306 20.80 8.87 4.05
C PHE A 306 21.22 8.21 5.37
N SER A 307 20.91 8.85 6.49
CA SER A 307 21.00 8.26 7.83
C SER A 307 20.02 7.07 7.98
N LYS A 308 20.18 6.26 9.04
CA LYS A 308 19.29 5.11 9.37
C LYS A 308 17.83 5.48 9.13
N ARG A 309 17.16 4.78 8.22
CA ARG A 309 15.82 5.16 7.74
C ARG A 309 14.97 3.94 7.46
N LEU A 310 13.69 4.07 7.77
CA LEU A 310 12.67 3.09 7.45
C LEU A 310 12.13 3.35 6.04
N PHE A 311 12.21 2.33 5.19
CA PHE A 311 11.52 2.28 3.91
C PHE A 311 10.25 1.45 4.07
N ALA A 312 9.17 1.93 3.45
CA ALA A 312 7.95 1.17 3.30
C ALA A 312 7.77 0.84 1.81
N LEU A 313 7.70 -0.44 1.53
CA LEU A 313 7.49 -1.01 0.21
C LEU A 313 6.06 -1.54 0.15
N ASP A 314 5.54 -1.72 -1.06
CA ASP A 314 4.27 -2.41 -1.29
C ASP A 314 3.07 -1.75 -0.60
N CYS A 315 3.08 -0.41 -0.61
CA CYS A 315 1.92 0.37 -0.23
C CYS A 315 0.74 0.03 -1.15
N VAL A 316 -0.43 -0.22 -0.56
CA VAL A 316 -1.66 -0.49 -1.31
C VAL A 316 -2.03 0.75 -2.12
N ASP A 317 -2.13 0.58 -3.43
CA ASP A 317 -2.22 1.69 -4.38
C ASP A 317 -3.32 1.52 -5.45
N PHE A 318 -3.95 0.35 -5.49
CA PHE A 318 -5.00 0.05 -6.46
C PHE A 318 -6.41 0.34 -5.93
N ASN A 319 -6.77 -0.12 -4.73
CA ASN A 319 -8.10 0.14 -4.17
C ASN A 319 -8.05 1.31 -3.18
N ARG A 320 -8.82 2.36 -3.45
CA ARG A 320 -8.93 3.52 -2.57
C ARG A 320 -9.47 3.15 -1.20
N GLU A 321 -10.36 2.17 -1.12
CA GLU A 321 -10.98 1.72 0.14
C GLU A 321 -9.99 1.07 1.09
N PHE A 322 -8.94 0.43 0.56
CA PHE A 322 -7.88 -0.22 1.35
C PHE A 322 -6.77 0.73 1.77
N CYS A 323 -6.51 1.79 0.99
CA CYS A 323 -5.46 2.75 1.33
C CYS A 323 -5.95 4.04 1.98
N HIS A 324 -7.20 4.48 1.77
CA HIS A 324 -7.79 5.64 2.44
C HIS A 324 -8.45 5.20 3.74
N ILE A 325 -7.62 5.03 4.78
CA ILE A 325 -8.02 4.51 6.09
C ILE A 325 -7.61 5.48 7.20
N ASP A 326 -8.10 5.24 8.41
CA ASP A 326 -7.63 5.96 9.58
C ASP A 326 -6.16 5.65 9.84
N THR A 327 -5.37 6.65 10.22
CA THR A 327 -4.00 6.42 10.70
C THR A 327 -3.91 5.49 11.89
N LEU A 328 -4.96 5.39 12.73
CA LEU A 328 -5.03 4.39 13.80
C LEU A 328 -5.25 2.97 13.26
N SER A 329 -5.96 2.83 12.13
CA SER A 329 -6.12 1.53 11.46
C SER A 329 -4.81 1.06 10.83
N ASP A 330 -4.03 1.97 10.23
CA ASP A 330 -2.73 1.66 9.64
C ASP A 330 -1.69 1.24 10.69
N ILE A 331 -1.57 1.98 11.81
CA ILE A 331 -0.66 1.62 12.89
C ILE A 331 -1.10 0.36 13.65
N ALA A 332 -2.42 0.10 13.76
CA ALA A 332 -2.93 -1.11 14.40
C ALA A 332 -2.49 -2.37 13.66
N MET A 333 -2.46 -2.35 12.31
CA MET A 333 -1.93 -3.45 11.51
C MET A 333 -0.47 -3.76 11.86
N LEU A 334 0.36 -2.72 12.02
CA LEU A 334 1.77 -2.91 12.38
C LEU A 334 1.91 -3.39 13.83
N ALA A 335 1.08 -2.87 14.74
CA ALA A 335 1.15 -3.22 16.15
C ALA A 335 0.83 -4.70 16.40
N ILE A 336 -0.20 -5.24 15.75
CA ILE A 336 -0.52 -6.68 15.87
C ILE A 336 0.56 -7.56 15.24
N ASP A 337 1.22 -7.10 14.17
CA ASP A 337 2.28 -7.85 13.49
C ASP A 337 3.57 -7.83 14.31
N ILE A 338 3.88 -6.70 14.98
CA ILE A 338 4.94 -6.62 16.00
C ILE A 338 4.65 -7.58 17.16
N GLU A 339 3.46 -7.51 17.75
CA GLU A 339 3.07 -8.36 18.90
C GLU A 339 3.23 -9.84 18.56
N MET A 340 2.75 -10.24 17.37
CA MET A 340 2.87 -11.59 16.86
C MET A 340 4.32 -12.06 16.78
N HIS A 341 5.19 -11.28 16.15
CA HIS A 341 6.59 -11.66 15.98
C HIS A 341 7.37 -11.64 17.31
N LEU A 342 7.04 -10.73 18.23
CA LEU A 342 7.61 -10.70 19.59
C LEU A 342 7.22 -11.95 20.39
N ALA A 343 5.96 -12.37 20.32
CA ALA A 343 5.45 -13.55 21.04
C ALA A 343 6.17 -14.86 20.65
N HIS A 344 6.82 -14.92 19.48
CA HIS A 344 7.60 -16.09 19.06
C HIS A 344 8.93 -16.27 19.79
N HIS A 345 9.42 -15.26 20.51
CA HIS A 345 10.74 -15.32 21.16
C HIS A 345 10.83 -14.61 22.52
N LEU A 346 9.85 -13.79 22.87
CA LEU A 346 9.71 -13.17 24.19
C LEU A 346 8.55 -13.81 24.95
N ASP A 347 8.58 -13.67 26.28
CA ASP A 347 7.42 -14.06 27.09
C ASP A 347 6.24 -13.09 26.89
N ALA A 348 5.07 -13.47 27.41
CA ALA A 348 3.84 -12.71 27.25
C ALA A 348 3.91 -11.30 27.89
N GLU A 349 4.56 -11.18 29.05
CA GLU A 349 4.67 -9.91 29.77
C GLU A 349 5.55 -8.92 29.00
N GLN A 350 6.72 -9.38 28.54
CA GLN A 350 7.65 -8.58 27.73
C GLN A 350 7.02 -8.17 26.39
N THR A 351 6.32 -9.10 25.74
CA THR A 351 5.61 -8.84 24.48
C THR A 351 4.55 -7.75 24.67
N GLU A 352 3.75 -7.83 25.74
CA GLU A 352 2.74 -6.83 26.07
C GLU A 352 3.40 -5.47 26.39
N GLN A 353 4.43 -5.45 27.24
CA GLN A 353 5.12 -4.22 27.62
C GLN A 353 5.70 -3.47 26.40
N LEU A 354 6.35 -4.18 25.48
CA LEU A 354 6.94 -3.56 24.28
C LEU A 354 5.87 -3.08 23.29
N THR A 355 4.84 -3.89 23.06
CA THR A 355 3.72 -3.52 22.17
C THR A 355 2.98 -2.29 22.70
N GLN A 356 2.71 -2.25 24.01
CA GLN A 356 2.09 -1.09 24.65
C GLN A 356 2.99 0.14 24.66
N HIS A 357 4.31 -0.02 24.84
CA HIS A 357 5.27 1.08 24.74
C HIS A 357 5.30 1.67 23.33
N PHE A 358 5.29 0.83 22.29
CA PHE A 358 5.18 1.25 20.89
C PHE A 358 3.93 2.10 20.63
N LEU A 359 2.75 1.59 21.01
CA LEU A 359 1.47 2.27 20.82
C LEU A 359 1.39 3.57 21.64
N SER A 360 1.77 3.52 22.91
CA SER A 360 1.78 4.69 23.79
C SER A 360 2.68 5.81 23.26
N TYR A 361 3.88 5.44 22.78
CA TYR A 361 4.79 6.41 22.18
C TYR A 361 4.23 6.98 20.87
N TYR A 362 3.66 6.15 19.99
CA TYR A 362 2.99 6.60 18.77
C TYR A 362 1.87 7.62 19.08
N LEU A 363 0.95 7.27 20.00
CA LEU A 363 -0.14 8.14 20.43
C LEU A 363 0.38 9.45 20.99
N SER A 364 1.46 9.41 21.78
CA SER A 364 2.05 10.61 22.39
C SER A 364 2.49 11.67 21.37
N LYS A 365 2.85 11.24 20.15
CA LYS A 365 3.37 12.09 19.07
C LYS A 365 2.34 12.44 18.00
N SER A 366 1.21 11.72 17.96
CA SER A 366 0.24 11.79 16.85
C SER A 366 -1.16 12.21 17.27
N GLU A 367 -1.56 11.98 18.53
CA GLU A 367 -2.95 12.13 18.97
C GLU A 367 -3.08 13.10 20.15
N LYS A 368 -4.06 14.01 20.06
CA LYS A 368 -4.38 14.96 21.15
C LYS A 368 -5.28 14.34 22.21
N ASN A 369 -6.30 13.60 21.79
CA ASN A 369 -7.18 12.86 22.69
C ASN A 369 -6.74 11.39 22.72
N ARG A 370 -5.89 11.06 23.70
CA ARG A 370 -5.29 9.72 23.81
C ARG A 370 -6.29 8.67 24.26
N GLU A 371 -7.24 9.02 25.13
CA GLU A 371 -8.26 8.08 25.62
C GLU A 371 -9.15 7.56 24.49
N MET A 372 -9.70 8.46 23.67
CA MET A 372 -10.47 8.08 22.48
C MET A 372 -9.62 7.31 21.47
N ALA A 373 -8.36 7.71 21.28
CA ALA A 373 -7.46 7.01 20.36
C ALA A 373 -7.12 5.59 20.83
N SER A 374 -6.94 5.37 22.15
CA SER A 374 -6.71 4.03 22.72
C SER A 374 -7.91 3.12 22.52
N LEU A 375 -9.13 3.61 22.76
CA LEU A 375 -10.36 2.85 22.48
C LEU A 375 -10.44 2.42 21.02
N LEU A 376 -10.19 3.35 20.09
CA LEU A 376 -10.22 3.05 18.66
C LEU A 376 -9.06 2.18 18.20
N LEU A 377 -7.90 2.25 18.85
CA LEU A 377 -6.79 1.33 18.59
C LEU A 377 -7.16 -0.10 18.98
N ALA A 378 -7.74 -0.33 20.16
CA ALA A 378 -8.19 -1.67 20.54
C ALA A 378 -9.22 -2.23 19.54
N TYR A 379 -10.13 -1.39 19.06
CA TYR A 379 -11.05 -1.74 17.97
C TYR A 379 -10.31 -2.13 16.69
N TYR A 380 -9.41 -1.28 16.20
CA TYR A 380 -8.69 -1.54 14.96
C TYR A 380 -7.72 -2.71 15.08
N MET A 381 -7.09 -2.94 16.23
CA MET A 381 -6.22 -4.10 16.44
C MET A 381 -7.02 -5.39 16.41
N THR A 382 -8.21 -5.41 17.01
CA THR A 382 -9.14 -6.56 16.90
C THR A 382 -9.52 -6.81 15.45
N GLU A 383 -9.98 -5.77 14.73
CA GLU A 383 -10.38 -5.87 13.32
C GLU A 383 -9.22 -6.33 12.43
N LYS A 384 -8.02 -5.77 12.61
CA LYS A 384 -6.84 -6.14 11.82
C LYS A 384 -6.34 -7.54 12.13
N ALA A 385 -6.46 -8.00 13.38
CA ALA A 385 -6.12 -9.37 13.73
C ALA A 385 -7.09 -10.38 13.08
N MET A 386 -8.39 -10.07 13.02
CA MET A 386 -9.36 -10.86 12.25
C MET A 386 -9.00 -10.89 10.76
N VAL A 387 -8.70 -9.74 10.16
CA VAL A 387 -8.26 -9.67 8.74
C VAL A 387 -6.99 -10.48 8.52
N ARG A 388 -6.00 -10.41 9.42
CA ARG A 388 -4.77 -11.21 9.29
C ARG A 388 -5.03 -12.70 9.43
N ALA A 389 -5.88 -13.12 10.38
CA ALA A 389 -6.31 -14.51 10.49
C ALA A 389 -6.90 -15.00 9.16
N SER A 390 -7.79 -14.20 8.56
CA SER A 390 -8.39 -14.50 7.25
C SER A 390 -7.39 -14.61 6.12
N MET A 391 -6.52 -13.60 5.98
CA MET A 391 -5.55 -13.57 4.88
C MET A 391 -4.54 -14.70 4.98
N CYS A 392 -4.06 -14.99 6.20
CA CYS A 392 -3.16 -16.10 6.46
C CYS A 392 -3.78 -17.45 6.09
N ALA A 393 -5.03 -17.68 6.51
CA ALA A 393 -5.71 -18.96 6.30
C ALA A 393 -6.16 -19.17 4.84
N LEU A 394 -6.68 -18.14 4.17
CA LEU A 394 -7.32 -18.29 2.87
C LEU A 394 -6.40 -18.03 1.67
N TYR A 395 -5.42 -17.12 1.82
CA TYR A 395 -4.67 -16.60 0.67
C TYR A 395 -3.15 -16.80 0.77
N ASP A 396 -2.59 -16.69 1.97
CA ASP A 396 -1.13 -16.79 2.18
C ASP A 396 -0.68 -18.25 2.38
N GLY A 397 -1.60 -19.18 2.65
CA GLY A 397 -1.30 -20.59 2.97
C GLY A 397 -0.59 -20.77 4.32
N GLN A 398 -0.72 -19.79 5.21
CA GLN A 398 -0.07 -19.73 6.52
C GLN A 398 -1.06 -20.06 7.63
N MET A 399 -1.57 -21.29 7.61
CA MET A 399 -2.64 -21.76 8.50
C MET A 399 -2.31 -21.57 10.00
N GLU A 400 -1.07 -21.86 10.40
CA GLU A 400 -0.63 -21.70 11.79
C GLU A 400 -0.68 -20.23 12.23
N SER A 401 -0.10 -19.34 11.41
CA SER A 401 -0.16 -17.90 11.68
C SER A 401 -1.61 -17.41 11.69
N GLY A 402 -2.49 -17.97 10.85
CA GLY A 402 -3.92 -17.67 10.87
C GLY A 402 -4.57 -17.95 12.24
N LYS A 403 -4.24 -19.10 12.84
CA LYS A 403 -4.67 -19.48 14.19
C LYS A 403 -4.05 -18.60 15.27
N GLU A 404 -2.78 -18.24 15.17
CA GLU A 404 -2.14 -17.35 16.14
C GLU A 404 -2.76 -15.93 16.10
N TYR A 405 -3.05 -15.40 14.91
CA TYR A 405 -3.76 -14.13 14.74
C TYR A 405 -5.19 -14.16 15.29
N LEU A 406 -5.86 -15.31 15.24
CA LEU A 406 -7.15 -15.49 15.89
C LEU A 406 -7.03 -15.31 17.41
N ALA A 407 -5.96 -15.81 18.04
CA ALA A 407 -5.70 -15.57 19.46
C ALA A 407 -5.42 -14.10 19.79
N VAL A 408 -4.66 -13.40 18.93
CA VAL A 408 -4.45 -11.93 19.04
C VAL A 408 -5.77 -11.18 18.98
N ALA A 409 -6.67 -11.57 18.07
CA ALA A 409 -7.98 -10.94 17.93
C ALA A 409 -8.80 -11.07 19.22
N HIS A 410 -8.82 -12.25 19.85
CA HIS A 410 -9.49 -12.46 21.15
C HIS A 410 -8.87 -11.60 22.28
N ARG A 411 -7.54 -11.46 22.34
CA ARG A 411 -6.89 -10.60 23.34
C ARG A 411 -7.33 -9.14 23.23
N HIS A 412 -7.27 -8.57 22.02
CA HIS A 412 -7.66 -7.17 21.80
C HIS A 412 -9.16 -6.94 21.91
N ALA A 413 -9.98 -7.95 21.61
CA ALA A 413 -11.42 -7.87 21.84
C ALA A 413 -11.76 -7.74 23.33
N ASN A 414 -11.08 -8.52 24.19
CA ASN A 414 -11.25 -8.44 25.64
C ASN A 414 -10.82 -7.06 26.17
N GLU A 415 -9.74 -6.48 25.63
CA GLU A 415 -9.31 -5.14 26.01
C GLU A 415 -10.30 -4.06 25.54
N LEU A 416 -10.78 -4.18 24.30
CA LEU A 416 -11.81 -3.31 23.77
C LEU A 416 -13.09 -3.36 24.62
N GLU A 417 -13.50 -4.54 25.07
CA GLU A 417 -14.68 -4.69 25.92
C GLU A 417 -14.52 -3.92 27.24
N LYS A 418 -13.37 -4.04 27.91
CA LYS A 418 -13.06 -3.29 29.14
C LYS A 418 -13.11 -1.78 28.89
N LEU A 419 -12.50 -1.30 27.81
CA LEU A 419 -12.49 0.13 27.46
C LEU A 419 -13.90 0.66 27.16
N LEU A 420 -14.74 -0.13 26.49
CA LEU A 420 -16.14 0.22 26.26
C LEU A 420 -16.96 0.29 27.55
N MET A 421 -16.71 -0.60 28.52
CA MET A 421 -17.35 -0.55 29.83
C MET A 421 -16.98 0.73 30.60
N VAL A 422 -15.69 1.09 30.61
CA VAL A 422 -15.20 2.33 31.23
C VAL A 422 -15.83 3.56 30.56
N GLN A 423 -15.86 3.60 29.23
CA GLN A 423 -16.47 4.69 28.48
C GLN A 423 -17.96 4.85 28.78
N LYS A 424 -18.69 3.73 28.90
CA LYS A 424 -20.10 3.73 29.26
C LYS A 424 -20.30 4.28 30.67
N ALA A 425 -19.51 3.86 31.65
CA ALA A 425 -19.57 4.36 33.03
C ALA A 425 -19.30 5.88 33.12
N ALA A 426 -18.29 6.38 32.41
CA ALA A 426 -17.97 7.81 32.34
C ALA A 426 -19.13 8.65 31.76
N SER A 427 -19.83 8.11 30.76
CA SER A 427 -20.98 8.78 30.15
C SER A 427 -22.20 8.89 31.08
N PHE A 428 -22.43 7.89 31.95
CA PHE A 428 -23.49 7.93 32.96
C PHE A 428 -23.20 8.97 34.04
N SER A 429 -21.99 8.96 34.60
CA SER A 429 -21.58 9.93 35.62
C SER A 429 -21.68 11.38 35.11
N SER A 430 -21.30 11.63 33.85
CA SER A 430 -21.43 12.95 33.22
C SER A 430 -22.89 13.41 33.11
N ARG A 431 -23.82 12.50 32.82
CA ARG A 431 -25.26 12.80 32.71
C ARG A 431 -25.90 13.13 34.06
N GLU A 432 -25.59 12.37 35.11
CA GLU A 432 -26.08 12.63 36.47
C GLU A 432 -25.59 13.99 37.03
N MET A 433 -24.37 14.38 36.69
CA MET A 433 -23.81 15.67 37.10
C MET A 433 -24.46 16.85 36.34
N THR A 434 -24.89 16.65 35.10
CA THR A 434 -25.66 17.66 34.35
C THR A 434 -27.12 17.77 34.79
N THR A 435 -27.78 16.65 35.15
CA THR A 435 -29.18 16.69 35.62
C THR A 435 -29.30 17.31 37.00
N SER A 436 -28.33 17.09 37.89
CA SER A 436 -28.27 17.73 39.22
C SER A 436 -27.99 19.24 39.18
N ARG A 437 -27.28 19.75 38.17
CA ARG A 437 -27.06 21.20 37.98
C ARG A 437 -28.21 21.94 37.30
N CYS A 438 -29.07 21.24 36.56
CA CYS A 438 -30.29 21.84 35.97
C CYS A 438 -31.49 21.83 36.93
N SER A 439 -31.38 21.17 38.09
CA SER A 439 -32.43 21.05 39.11
C SER A 439 -32.21 21.92 40.36
N THR A 440 -31.22 22.82 40.30
CA THR A 440 -30.92 23.89 41.27
C THR A 440 -30.96 25.22 40.55
#